data_AF-A0A2J6R383-F1
#
_entry.id   AF-A0A2J6R383-F1
#
_cell.length_a   1.000
_cell.length_b   1.000
_cell.length_c   1.000
_cell.angle_alpha   90.00
_cell.angle_beta   90.00
_cell.angle_gamma   90.00
#
_symmetry.space_group_name_H-M   'P 1'
#
loop_
_entity.id
_entity.type
_entity.pdbx_description
1 polymer ?
#
loop_
_entity_poly.entity_id
_entity_poly.type
_entity_poly.pdbx_seq_one_letter_code
_entity_poly.pdbx_strand_id
1 'polypeptide(L)'
;MLQLKTLVSTLPPLEMPAPHGINLHAFALFPDLPPKIRDAIWFLASCEPRRIKLFFVENHLKGWMDKMAVPGQTRHLGIVHACHESRQAALKHYEICDAYGFGRQGGAVGFNTIYVNLSIDPFPIPDTTKTCPDFAPVTGHCTQLRTSKFPENLTY
;
A
#
# COMPACT_ATOMS: atom_id res chain seq x y z
N MET A 1 -6.32 23.86 -15.74
CA MET A 1 -5.37 23.35 -14.72
C MET A 1 -4.15 24.27 -14.46
N LEU A 2 -3.85 25.27 -15.30
CA LEU A 2 -2.67 26.15 -15.11
C LEU A 2 -2.74 27.03 -13.84
N GLN A 3 -3.89 27.65 -13.54
CA GLN A 3 -4.02 28.53 -12.37
C GLN A 3 -3.73 27.84 -11.03
N LEU A 4 -4.16 26.59 -10.87
CA LEU A 4 -3.93 25.87 -9.62
C LEU A 4 -2.44 25.56 -9.42
N LYS A 5 -1.72 25.22 -10.50
CA LYS A 5 -0.27 25.01 -10.45
C LYS A 5 0.46 26.29 -10.08
N THR A 6 0.07 27.43 -10.66
CA THR A 6 0.64 28.73 -10.32
C THR A 6 0.39 29.09 -8.86
N LEU A 7 -0.84 28.90 -8.37
CA LEU A 7 -1.18 29.18 -6.98
C LEU A 7 -0.39 28.28 -6.01
N VAL A 8 -0.31 26.98 -6.28
CA VAL A 8 0.46 26.03 -5.45
C VAL A 8 1.95 26.37 -5.46
N SER A 9 2.50 26.84 -6.59
CA SER A 9 3.91 27.25 -6.67
C SER A 9 4.24 28.53 -5.88
N THR A 10 3.23 29.34 -5.55
CA THR A 10 3.42 30.56 -4.75
C THR A 10 3.31 30.34 -3.24
N LEU A 11 2.86 29.15 -2.81
CA LEU A 11 2.76 28.84 -1.38
C LEU A 11 4.16 28.58 -0.81
N PRO A 12 4.46 29.08 0.41
CA PRO A 12 5.72 28.75 1.07
C PRO A 12 5.83 27.22 1.25
N PRO A 13 7.03 26.64 1.09
CA PRO A 13 7.26 25.23 1.39
C PRO A 13 6.75 24.92 2.80
N LEU A 14 5.94 23.89 2.92
CA LEU A 14 5.42 23.48 4.21
C LEU A 14 6.59 22.99 5.08
N GLU A 15 6.89 23.69 6.17
CA GLU A 15 7.85 23.21 7.16
C GLU A 15 7.27 21.98 7.86
N MET A 16 7.65 20.80 7.37
CA MET A 16 7.34 19.57 8.08
C MET A 16 8.35 19.43 9.23
N PRO A 17 7.88 19.34 10.50
CA PRO A 17 8.79 19.11 11.61
C PRO A 17 9.61 17.85 11.32
N ALA A 18 10.93 17.93 11.57
CA ALA A 18 11.81 16.81 11.30
C ALA A 18 11.24 15.54 11.95
N PRO A 19 11.30 14.37 11.28
CA PRO A 19 10.58 13.14 11.68
C PRO A 19 11.10 12.48 12.97
N HIS A 20 11.84 13.22 13.80
CA HIS A 20 12.61 12.69 14.91
C HIS A 20 11.84 12.95 16.22
N GLY A 21 10.99 11.99 16.60
CA GLY A 21 10.53 11.84 17.98
C GLY A 21 9.11 12.28 18.33
N ILE A 22 8.37 12.91 17.40
CA ILE A 22 6.96 13.26 17.66
C ILE A 22 6.07 12.12 17.16
N ASN A 23 5.59 11.30 18.09
CA ASN A 23 4.52 10.36 17.81
C ASN A 23 3.24 11.16 17.51
N LEU A 24 2.81 11.16 16.25
CA LEU A 24 1.52 11.72 15.85
C LEU A 24 0.41 10.82 16.39
N HIS A 25 -0.15 11.18 17.54
CA HIS A 25 -1.20 10.40 18.22
C HIS A 25 -2.60 10.62 17.63
N ALA A 26 -2.83 11.75 16.98
CA ALA A 26 -4.13 12.12 16.46
C ALA A 26 -4.02 12.77 15.07
N PHE A 27 -4.90 12.37 14.17
CA PHE A 27 -5.14 13.06 12.91
C PHE A 27 -6.37 13.95 13.08
N ALA A 28 -6.18 15.27 13.11
CA ALA A 28 -7.30 16.20 13.07
C ALA A 28 -7.80 16.31 11.64
N LEU A 29 -9.07 15.95 11.41
CA LEU A 29 -9.79 16.32 10.19
C LEU A 29 -9.74 17.83 10.04
N PHE A 30 -9.70 18.34 8.80
CA PHE A 30 -9.84 19.78 8.52
C PHE A 30 -11.31 20.20 8.74
N PRO A 31 -11.71 20.68 9.93
CA PRO A 31 -13.13 20.82 10.25
C PRO A 31 -13.76 22.00 9.50
N ASP A 32 -12.95 23.02 9.21
CA ASP A 32 -13.36 24.23 8.50
C ASP A 32 -13.36 24.05 6.98
N LEU A 33 -12.97 22.88 6.49
CA LEU A 33 -12.86 22.61 5.07
C LEU A 33 -14.20 22.08 4.52
N PRO A 34 -14.77 22.71 3.47
CA PRO A 34 -16.01 22.24 2.87
C PRO A 34 -15.89 20.76 2.46
N PRO A 35 -16.95 19.94 2.65
CA PRO A 35 -16.93 18.50 2.34
C PRO A 35 -16.37 18.18 0.95
N LYS A 36 -16.77 18.94 -0.07
CA LYS A 36 -16.30 18.78 -1.45
C LYS A 36 -14.78 18.90 -1.61
N ILE A 37 -14.14 19.77 -0.83
CA ILE A 37 -12.68 19.91 -0.85
C ILE A 37 -12.03 18.73 -0.13
N ARG A 38 -12.59 18.29 1.01
CA ARG A 38 -12.10 17.09 1.73
C ARG A 38 -12.18 15.84 0.85
N ASP A 39 -13.28 15.65 0.14
CA ASP A 39 -13.44 14.57 -0.83
C ASP A 39 -12.38 14.62 -1.93
N ALA A 40 -12.09 15.81 -2.46
CA ALA A 40 -11.05 15.99 -3.46
C ALA A 40 -9.64 15.67 -2.92
N ILE A 41 -9.34 16.07 -1.68
CA ILE A 41 -8.08 15.73 -1.01
C ILE A 41 -7.93 14.22 -0.87
N TRP A 42 -8.96 13.55 -0.35
CA TRP A 42 -8.91 12.10 -0.16
C TRP A 42 -8.86 11.34 -1.47
N PHE A 43 -9.55 11.82 -2.50
CA PHE A 43 -9.42 11.29 -3.85
C PHE A 43 -7.97 11.37 -4.35
N LEU A 44 -7.36 12.57 -4.30
CA LEU A 44 -5.97 12.75 -4.72
C LEU A 44 -5.00 11.87 -3.90
N ALA A 45 -5.17 11.81 -2.58
CA ALA A 45 -4.36 10.97 -1.71
C ALA A 45 -4.52 9.47 -2.04
N SER A 46 -5.70 9.04 -2.48
CA SER A 46 -5.94 7.65 -2.90
C SER A 46 -5.29 7.29 -4.24
N CYS A 47 -5.00 8.30 -5.06
CA CYS A 47 -4.33 8.15 -6.35
C CYS A 47 -2.79 8.21 -6.26
N GLU A 48 -2.23 8.47 -5.08
CA GLU A 48 -0.78 8.52 -4.89
C GLU A 48 -0.19 7.10 -4.98
N PRO A 49 0.69 6.80 -5.96
CA PRO A 49 1.29 5.49 -6.11
C PRO A 49 2.15 5.11 -4.91
N ARG A 50 2.11 3.84 -4.50
CA ARG A 50 3.02 3.32 -3.48
C ARG A 50 3.65 1.99 -3.87
N ARG A 51 4.86 1.77 -3.39
CA ARG A 51 5.57 0.50 -3.60
C ARG A 51 5.02 -0.54 -2.65
N ILE A 52 4.46 -1.62 -3.21
CA ILE A 52 3.96 -2.75 -2.43
C ILE A 52 4.77 -3.99 -2.82
N LYS A 53 5.36 -4.65 -1.82
CA LYS A 53 5.99 -5.96 -2.03
C LYS A 53 4.98 -7.05 -1.70
N LEU A 54 4.56 -7.78 -2.73
CA LEU A 54 3.75 -8.99 -2.58
C LEU A 54 4.68 -10.20 -2.55
N PHE A 55 4.39 -11.13 -1.65
CA PHE A 55 5.14 -12.38 -1.54
C PHE A 55 4.18 -13.55 -1.51
N PHE A 56 4.56 -14.63 -2.18
CA PHE A 56 3.91 -15.92 -1.98
C PHE A 56 4.63 -16.63 -0.83
N VAL A 57 3.87 -17.07 0.18
CA VAL A 57 4.41 -17.87 1.29
C VAL A 57 3.90 -19.28 1.10
N GLU A 58 4.76 -20.20 0.68
CA GLU A 58 4.47 -21.63 0.80
C GLU A 58 4.46 -22.03 2.29
N ASN A 59 3.44 -22.77 2.68
CA ASN A 59 2.86 -22.89 4.04
C ASN A 59 3.75 -23.35 5.21
N HIS A 60 5.09 -23.33 5.14
CA HIS A 60 5.91 -24.13 6.05
C HIS A 60 7.02 -23.40 6.83
N LEU A 61 7.29 -22.12 6.59
CA LEU A 61 8.43 -21.46 7.23
C LEU A 61 8.01 -20.57 8.39
N LYS A 62 7.92 -21.20 9.58
CA LYS A 62 7.82 -20.52 10.88
C LYS A 62 9.03 -19.57 11.02
N GLY A 63 8.79 -18.26 11.10
CA GLY A 63 9.83 -17.21 11.21
C GLY A 63 10.00 -16.29 10.00
N TRP A 64 9.20 -16.46 8.93
CA TRP A 64 9.29 -15.60 7.75
C TRP A 64 8.62 -14.23 7.87
N MET A 65 7.67 -14.06 8.81
CA MET A 65 6.92 -12.80 8.95
C MET A 65 7.84 -11.59 9.24
N ASP A 66 8.90 -11.79 10.01
CA ASP A 66 9.83 -10.71 10.37
C ASP A 66 10.68 -10.21 9.18
N LYS A 67 10.84 -11.03 8.14
CA LYS A 67 11.65 -10.71 6.95
C LYS A 67 10.84 -10.06 5.82
N MET A 68 9.52 -9.98 5.94
CA MET A 68 8.63 -9.47 4.89
C MET A 68 8.24 -7.99 5.06
N ALA A 69 8.59 -7.38 6.19
CA ALA A 69 8.47 -5.94 6.34
C ALA A 69 9.48 -5.25 5.40
N VAL A 70 8.98 -4.51 4.41
CA VAL A 70 9.81 -3.57 3.67
C VAL A 70 10.17 -2.43 4.64
N PRO A 71 11.46 -2.11 4.86
CA PRO A 71 11.84 -1.00 5.72
C PRO A 71 11.10 0.29 5.34
N GLY A 72 10.42 0.90 6.31
CA GLY A 72 9.61 2.11 6.10
C GLY A 72 8.20 1.88 5.56
N GLN A 73 7.79 0.65 5.23
CA GLN A 73 6.42 0.36 4.81
C GLN A 73 5.54 0.08 6.04
N THR A 74 4.47 0.86 6.19
CA THR A 74 3.46 0.59 7.22
C THR A 74 2.62 -0.64 6.86
N ARG A 75 2.25 -1.44 7.86
CA ARG A 75 1.41 -2.65 7.69
C ARG A 75 0.10 -2.35 6.96
N HIS A 76 -0.47 -1.18 7.23
CA HIS A 76 -1.69 -0.73 6.60
C HIS A 76 -1.46 0.56 5.84
N LEU A 77 -2.27 0.75 4.80
CA LEU A 77 -2.28 1.96 4.02
C LEU A 77 -2.68 3.14 4.91
N GLY A 78 -1.86 4.19 4.97
CA GLY A 78 -2.10 5.35 5.85
C GLY A 78 -3.49 5.97 5.64
N ILE A 79 -3.93 6.10 4.38
CA ILE A 79 -5.25 6.63 4.03
C ILE A 79 -6.41 5.74 4.55
N VAL A 80 -6.20 4.43 4.78
CA VAL A 80 -7.24 3.54 5.36
C VAL A 80 -7.37 3.72 6.89
N HIS A 81 -6.32 4.22 7.54
CA HIS A 81 -6.26 4.40 8.99
C HIS A 81 -6.42 5.85 9.46
N ALA A 82 -6.29 6.84 8.57
CA ALA A 82 -6.37 8.25 8.94
C ALA A 82 -7.72 8.63 9.58
N CYS A 83 -8.84 8.32 8.91
CA CYS A 83 -10.19 8.58 9.43
C CYS A 83 -11.26 7.80 8.63
N HIS A 84 -12.53 7.94 8.99
CA HIS A 84 -13.65 7.27 8.30
C HIS A 84 -13.82 7.73 6.84
N GLU A 85 -13.80 9.04 6.58
CA GLU A 85 -13.96 9.61 5.23
C GLU A 85 -12.84 9.15 4.29
N SER A 86 -11.60 9.26 4.78
CA SER A 86 -10.40 8.81 4.10
C SER A 86 -10.47 7.33 3.72
N ARG A 87 -10.93 6.48 4.65
CA ARG A 87 -11.14 5.07 4.38
C ARG A 87 -12.18 4.84 3.28
N GLN A 88 -13.31 5.54 3.31
CA GLN A 88 -14.33 5.39 2.27
C GLN A 88 -13.80 5.80 0.88
N ALA A 89 -13.01 6.87 0.81
CA ALA A 89 -12.36 7.28 -0.44
C ALA A 89 -11.37 6.22 -0.94
N ALA A 90 -10.50 5.72 -0.05
CA ALA A 90 -9.53 4.69 -0.41
C ALA A 90 -10.20 3.41 -0.91
N LEU A 91 -11.26 2.93 -0.25
CA LEU A 91 -11.95 1.69 -0.61
C LEU A 91 -12.69 1.75 -1.97
N LYS A 92 -12.80 2.92 -2.61
CA LYS A 92 -13.28 3.03 -4.00
C LYS A 92 -12.22 2.61 -5.03
N HIS A 93 -10.94 2.70 -4.66
CA HIS A 93 -9.81 2.50 -5.57
C HIS A 93 -8.93 1.31 -5.18
N TYR A 94 -8.93 0.95 -3.90
CA TYR A 94 -8.17 -0.16 -3.37
C TYR A 94 -9.05 -1.38 -3.14
N GLU A 95 -8.62 -2.52 -3.65
CA GLU A 95 -9.22 -3.82 -3.35
C GLU A 95 -8.44 -4.50 -2.22
N ILE A 96 -9.12 -5.32 -1.43
CA ILE A 96 -8.46 -6.18 -0.44
C ILE A 96 -7.84 -7.34 -1.20
N CYS A 97 -6.51 -7.43 -1.16
CA CYS A 97 -5.78 -8.62 -1.54
C CYS A 97 -5.79 -9.55 -0.33
N ASP A 98 -6.87 -10.32 -0.19
CA ASP A 98 -6.94 -11.36 0.82
C ASP A 98 -6.07 -12.53 0.30
N ALA A 99 -5.15 -12.99 1.14
CA ALA A 99 -4.34 -14.17 0.82
C ALA A 99 -5.25 -15.41 0.95
N TYR A 100 -6.15 -15.58 -0.01
CA TYR A 100 -7.01 -16.75 -0.15
C TYR A 100 -6.12 -17.98 -0.34
N GLY A 101 -5.82 -18.67 0.75
CA GLY A 101 -5.03 -19.89 0.72
C GLY A 101 -5.00 -20.67 2.02
N PHE A 102 -5.11 -20.00 3.17
CA PHE A 102 -5.20 -20.72 4.45
C PHE A 102 -6.67 -20.89 4.82
N GLY A 103 -7.20 -22.08 4.49
CA GLY A 103 -8.52 -22.50 4.91
C GLY A 103 -8.75 -22.16 6.39
N ARG A 104 -9.91 -21.56 6.67
CA ARG A 104 -10.38 -21.24 8.01
C ARG A 104 -10.58 -22.53 8.83
N GLN A 105 -9.50 -23.20 9.22
CA GLN A 105 -9.55 -24.24 10.25
C GLN A 105 -9.13 -23.61 11.58
N GLY A 106 -10.10 -22.97 12.22
CA GLY A 106 -10.23 -23.00 13.69
C GLY A 106 -9.43 -22.01 14.54
N GLY A 107 -8.61 -21.11 13.98
CA GLY A 107 -7.87 -20.12 14.77
C GLY A 107 -7.96 -18.73 14.17
N ALA A 108 -8.38 -17.74 14.96
CA ALA A 108 -8.34 -16.32 14.61
C ALA A 108 -6.88 -15.83 14.57
N VAL A 109 -6.12 -16.25 13.55
CA VAL A 109 -4.81 -15.68 13.29
C VAL A 109 -5.06 -14.38 12.54
N GLY A 110 -4.73 -13.24 13.14
CA GLY A 110 -4.92 -11.93 12.54
C GLY A 110 -4.05 -11.77 11.30
N PHE A 111 -4.60 -12.12 10.14
CA PHE A 111 -3.90 -11.96 8.86
C PHE A 111 -3.64 -10.48 8.56
N ASN A 112 -2.53 -10.22 7.88
CA ASN A 112 -2.25 -8.91 7.31
C ASN A 112 -3.22 -8.66 6.15
N THR A 113 -4.26 -7.87 6.37
CA THR A 113 -5.07 -7.37 5.25
C THR A 113 -4.24 -6.38 4.44
N ILE A 114 -3.88 -6.77 3.22
CA ILE A 114 -3.17 -5.92 2.28
C ILE A 114 -4.20 -5.31 1.35
N TYR A 115 -4.24 -3.98 1.31
CA TYR A 115 -4.98 -3.24 0.29
C TYR A 115 -4.06 -3.05 -0.91
N VAL A 116 -4.55 -3.19 -2.13
CA VAL A 116 -3.79 -2.95 -3.36
C VAL A 116 -4.63 -2.19 -4.38
N ASN A 117 -4.01 -1.27 -5.11
CA ASN A 117 -4.60 -0.66 -6.30
C ASN A 117 -3.74 -1.02 -7.50
N LEU A 118 -4.15 -2.06 -8.22
CA LEU A 118 -3.40 -2.61 -9.36
C LEU A 118 -3.21 -1.62 -10.52
N SER A 119 -3.98 -0.51 -10.55
CA SER A 119 -3.89 0.50 -11.62
C SER A 119 -2.80 1.55 -11.39
N ILE A 120 -2.34 1.74 -10.14
CA ILE A 120 -1.36 2.78 -9.79
C ILE A 120 -0.16 2.25 -9.01
N ASP A 121 -0.32 1.16 -8.24
CA ASP A 121 0.72 0.68 -7.34
C ASP A 121 1.79 -0.08 -8.14
N PRO A 122 3.06 0.35 -8.12
CA PRO A 122 4.13 -0.44 -8.68
C PRO A 122 4.43 -1.68 -7.82
N PHE A 123 4.42 -2.84 -8.47
CA PHE A 123 4.88 -4.10 -7.90
C PHE A 123 6.29 -4.38 -8.42
N PRO A 124 7.34 -4.22 -7.58
CA PRO A 124 8.69 -4.55 -8.00
C PRO A 124 8.74 -6.06 -8.29
N ILE A 125 8.98 -6.41 -9.55
CA ILE A 125 9.27 -7.79 -9.93
C ILE A 125 10.65 -8.10 -9.34
N PRO A 126 10.77 -9.14 -8.49
CA PRO A 126 12.09 -9.53 -8.00
C PRO A 126 12.97 -9.87 -9.21
N ASP A 127 14.13 -9.22 -9.28
CA ASP A 127 15.13 -9.50 -10.31
C ASP A 127 15.61 -10.93 -10.13
N THR A 128 15.10 -11.84 -10.95
CA THR A 128 15.40 -13.28 -10.88
C THR A 128 16.88 -13.57 -11.18
N THR A 129 17.62 -12.61 -11.73
CA THR A 129 19.05 -12.75 -11.99
C THR A 129 19.92 -12.49 -10.77
N LYS A 130 19.39 -11.79 -9.76
CA LYS A 130 20.07 -11.57 -8.49
C LYS A 130 19.64 -12.64 -7.51
N THR A 131 20.37 -13.75 -7.51
CA THR A 131 20.39 -14.68 -6.39
C THR A 131 20.76 -13.89 -5.14
N CYS A 132 19.79 -13.59 -4.27
CA CYS A 132 20.13 -13.12 -2.94
C CYS A 132 20.86 -14.26 -2.24
N PRO A 133 22.14 -14.11 -1.85
CA PRO A 133 22.92 -15.20 -1.25
C PRO A 133 22.31 -15.71 0.07
N ASP A 134 21.42 -14.93 0.70
CA ASP A 134 20.72 -15.31 1.93
C ASP A 134 19.40 -16.06 1.70
N PHE A 135 18.99 -16.27 0.45
CA PHE A 135 17.81 -17.05 0.10
C PHE A 135 18.27 -18.32 -0.62
N ALA A 136 18.39 -19.41 0.13
CA ALA A 136 18.54 -20.74 -0.47
C ALA A 136 17.43 -20.96 -1.50
N PRO A 137 17.73 -21.48 -2.70
CA PRO A 137 16.75 -21.65 -3.75
C PRO A 137 15.68 -22.63 -3.29
N VAL A 138 14.50 -22.11 -2.93
CA VAL A 138 13.30 -22.92 -2.79
C VAL A 138 12.86 -23.22 -4.22
N THR A 139 12.96 -24.47 -4.64
CA THR A 139 12.51 -24.99 -5.93
C THR A 139 10.99 -25.06 -6.03
N GLY A 140 10.28 -24.07 -5.47
CA GLY A 140 8.83 -23.92 -5.56
C GLY A 140 8.48 -23.09 -6.78
N HIS A 141 7.62 -23.64 -7.64
CA HIS A 141 7.07 -22.91 -8.78
C HIS A 141 6.45 -21.59 -8.29
N CYS A 142 7.06 -20.47 -8.68
CA CYS A 142 6.44 -19.15 -8.57
C CYS A 142 5.20 -19.16 -9.48
N THR A 143 4.09 -19.61 -8.92
CA THR A 143 2.81 -19.63 -9.62
C THR A 143 2.38 -18.18 -9.65
N GLN A 144 2.56 -17.55 -10.82
CA GLN A 144 2.03 -16.22 -11.09
C GLN A 144 0.62 -16.16 -10.50
N LEU A 145 0.38 -15.20 -9.60
CA LEU A 145 -0.97 -14.86 -9.12
C LEU A 145 -1.88 -14.93 -10.33
N ARG A 146 -2.84 -15.86 -10.36
CA ARG A 146 -3.70 -16.08 -11.53
C ARG A 146 -4.32 -14.74 -11.89
N THR A 147 -3.76 -14.13 -12.92
CA THR A 147 -4.03 -12.79 -13.37
C THR A 147 -5.30 -12.80 -14.21
N SER A 148 -6.43 -13.28 -13.69
CA SER A 148 -7.69 -13.19 -14.44
C SER A 148 -8.19 -11.75 -14.58
N LYS A 149 -7.42 -10.76 -14.08
CA LYS A 149 -7.70 -9.32 -14.16
C LYS A 149 -6.50 -8.44 -14.58
N PHE A 150 -5.32 -8.98 -14.88
CA PHE A 150 -4.28 -8.11 -15.47
C PHE A 150 -4.52 -8.03 -16.98
N PRO A 151 -4.64 -6.83 -17.56
CA PRO A 151 -4.58 -6.71 -19.01
C PRO A 151 -3.17 -7.15 -19.46
N GLU A 152 -3.10 -8.11 -20.38
CA GLU A 152 -1.84 -8.68 -20.92
C GLU A 152 -0.94 -7.65 -21.66
N ASN A 153 -1.28 -6.36 -21.64
CA ASN A 153 -0.71 -5.31 -22.48
C ASN A 153 -0.05 -4.15 -21.69
N LEU A 154 0.70 -4.44 -20.64
CA LEU A 154 1.56 -3.45 -19.98
C LEU A 154 3.03 -3.85 -20.10
N THR A 155 3.55 -3.78 -21.33
CA THR A 155 4.98 -3.60 -21.58
C THR A 155 5.31 -2.11 -21.44
N TYR A 156 6.18 -1.79 -20.48
CA TYR A 156 6.91 -0.52 -20.41
C TYR A 156 8.22 -0.63 -21.20
#